data_AF-A0ABD5F3F6-F1
#
_entry.id   AF-A0ABD5F3F6-F1
#
_cell.length_a   1.000
_cell.length_b   1.000
_cell.length_c   1.000
_cell.angle_alpha   90.00
_cell.angle_beta   90.00
_cell.angle_gamma   90.00
#
_symmetry.space_group_name_H-M   'P 1'
#
loop_
_entity.id
_entity.type
_entity.pdbx_description
1 polymer ?
#
loop_
_entity_poly.entity_id
_entity_poly.type
_entity_poly.pdbx_seq_one_letter_code
_entity_poly.pdbx_strand_id
1 'polypeptide(L)'
;PYDDVGRQDRFISLPNGAQMLEDTAATLETPDFGRRLALLQGIDILGPVGLAGRNAATVADAFMIFEKFMAAYSPSITARVTPHLDPELPRFEFEFLLDPSPPQAQAIELSLGVTLRVLRLFLGAAYR
;
A
#
# COMPACT_ATOMS: atom_id res chain seq x y z
N PRO A 1 6.49 17.41 17.37
CA PRO A 1 5.86 16.42 16.44
C PRO A 1 4.51 16.85 15.87
N TYR A 2 3.77 17.77 16.51
CA TYR A 2 2.52 18.33 15.97
C TYR A 2 2.73 19.39 14.88
N ASP A 3 3.95 19.92 14.73
CA ASP A 3 4.25 21.03 13.82
C ASP A 3 4.13 20.68 12.32
N ASP A 4 4.06 19.39 12.01
CA ASP A 4 3.93 18.85 10.65
C ASP A 4 2.46 18.60 10.25
N VAL A 5 1.52 18.64 11.20
CA VAL A 5 0.09 18.42 10.93
C VAL A 5 -0.42 19.53 10.01
N GLY A 6 -0.99 19.14 8.87
CA GLY A 6 -1.50 20.08 7.86
C GLY A 6 -0.44 20.66 6.93
N ARG A 7 0.85 20.30 7.09
CA ARG A 7 1.93 20.71 6.19
C ARG A 7 2.17 19.67 5.09
N GLN A 8 1.44 19.81 3.99
CA GLN A 8 1.50 18.89 2.85
C GLN A 8 2.83 18.97 2.06
N ASP A 9 3.65 20.00 2.32
CA ASP A 9 4.97 20.20 1.74
C ASP A 9 6.08 19.46 2.49
N ARG A 10 5.78 18.93 3.69
CA ARG A 10 6.76 18.19 4.49
C ARG A 10 6.77 16.71 4.16
N PHE A 11 7.95 16.23 3.80
CA PHE A 11 8.19 14.82 3.56
C PHE A 11 8.40 14.08 4.88
N ILE A 12 7.61 13.03 5.11
CA ILE A 12 7.81 12.06 6.18
C ILE A 12 8.49 10.84 5.57
N SER A 13 9.65 10.45 6.08
CA SER A 13 10.34 9.25 5.62
C SER A 13 9.50 8.00 5.91
N LEU A 14 9.60 6.98 5.05
CA LEU A 14 8.82 5.76 5.21
C LEU A 14 9.05 5.06 6.57
N PRO A 15 10.29 4.94 7.10
CA PRO A 15 10.50 4.38 8.44
C PRO A 15 9.79 5.16 9.55
N ASN A 16 9.82 6.50 9.49
CA ASN A 16 9.15 7.34 10.47
C ASN A 16 7.63 7.24 10.34
N GLY A 17 7.12 7.14 9.11
CA GLY A 17 5.70 6.89 8.86
C GLY A 17 5.24 5.54 9.40
N ALA A 18 6.02 4.48 9.20
CA ALA A 18 5.74 3.15 9.75
C ALA A 18 5.71 3.18 11.29
N GLN A 19 6.73 3.77 11.92
CA GLN A 19 6.78 3.93 13.37
C GLN A 19 5.60 4.74 13.91
N MET A 20 5.21 5.83 13.22
CA MET A 20 4.05 6.64 13.61
C MET A 20 2.76 5.81 13.62
N LEU A 21 2.57 4.90 12.66
CA LEU A 21 1.39 4.01 12.64
C LEU A 21 1.38 3.06 13.85
N GLU A 22 2.54 2.51 14.23
CA GLU A 22 2.69 1.66 15.42
C GLU A 22 2.41 2.44 16.71
N ASP A 23 3.00 3.62 16.86
CA ASP A 23 2.79 4.49 18.02
C ASP A 23 1.33 4.90 18.16
N THR A 24 0.66 5.15 17.02
CA THR A 24 -0.77 5.48 16.97
C THR A 24 -1.62 4.30 17.41
N ALA A 25 -1.33 3.09 16.93
CA ALA A 25 -2.02 1.88 17.33
C ALA A 25 -1.89 1.61 18.84
N ALA A 26 -0.68 1.79 19.39
CA ALA A 26 -0.42 1.64 20.82
C ALA A 26 -1.15 2.71 21.65
N THR A 27 -1.07 3.98 21.24
CA THR A 27 -1.68 5.12 21.96
C THR A 27 -3.20 5.04 21.97
N LEU A 28 -3.81 4.56 20.89
CA LEU A 28 -5.26 4.39 20.76
C LEU A 28 -5.76 3.01 21.21
N GLU A 29 -4.88 2.17 21.75
CA GLU A 29 -5.18 0.77 22.12
C GLU A 29 -5.92 0.00 21.01
N THR A 30 -5.54 0.27 19.75
CA THR A 30 -6.20 -0.25 18.55
C THR A 30 -5.23 -1.14 17.78
N PRO A 31 -5.16 -2.46 18.08
CA PRO A 31 -4.16 -3.35 17.48
C PRO A 31 -4.38 -3.62 15.98
N ASP A 32 -5.56 -3.32 15.45
CA ASP A 32 -5.92 -3.46 14.02
C ASP A 32 -5.98 -2.10 13.29
N PHE A 33 -5.29 -1.09 13.81
CA PHE A 33 -5.36 0.29 13.33
C PHE A 33 -5.09 0.41 11.83
N GLY A 34 -4.07 -0.27 11.31
CA GLY A 34 -3.71 -0.29 9.89
C GLY A 34 -4.84 -0.82 9.01
N ARG A 35 -5.50 -1.91 9.43
CA ARG A 35 -6.68 -2.45 8.72
C ARG A 35 -7.82 -1.45 8.68
N ARG A 36 -8.09 -0.79 9.82
CA ARG A 36 -9.16 0.21 9.91
C ARG A 36 -8.85 1.45 9.07
N LEU A 37 -7.60 1.92 9.10
CA LEU A 37 -7.15 3.04 8.29
C LEU A 37 -7.22 2.72 6.79
N ALA A 38 -6.93 1.47 6.39
CA ALA A 38 -7.07 1.04 5.00
C ALA A 38 -8.51 1.18 4.49
N LEU A 39 -9.53 1.13 5.35
CA LEU A 39 -10.91 1.35 4.95
C LEU A 39 -11.20 2.78 4.52
N LEU A 40 -10.34 3.72 4.92
CA LEU A 40 -10.43 5.14 4.60
C LEU A 40 -9.52 5.53 3.42
N GLN A 41 -8.63 4.63 3.01
CA GLN A 41 -7.73 4.83 1.88
C GLN A 41 -8.18 4.03 0.66
N GLY A 42 -7.75 4.46 -0.51
CA GLY A 42 -8.02 3.80 -1.78
C GLY A 42 -6.86 4.00 -2.72
N ILE A 43 -6.99 3.51 -3.94
CA ILE A 43 -5.98 3.65 -5.00
C ILE A 43 -5.50 5.10 -5.23
N ASP A 44 -6.31 6.11 -4.85
CA ASP A 44 -5.97 7.52 -4.99
C ASP A 44 -4.76 7.95 -4.15
N ILE A 45 -4.41 7.20 -3.09
CA ILE A 45 -3.18 7.46 -2.33
C ILE A 45 -1.93 7.26 -3.19
N LEU A 46 -2.01 6.43 -4.25
CA LEU A 46 -0.91 6.18 -5.17
C LEU A 46 -0.68 7.35 -6.16
N GLY A 47 -1.50 8.41 -6.07
CA GLY A 47 -1.36 9.60 -6.89
C GLY A 47 -1.34 9.29 -8.40
N PRO A 48 -0.36 9.82 -9.16
CA PRO A 48 -0.25 9.56 -10.60
C PRO A 48 -0.14 8.07 -10.97
N VAL A 49 0.49 7.25 -10.14
CA VAL A 49 0.61 5.79 -10.39
C VAL A 49 -0.75 5.12 -10.29
N GLY A 50 -1.55 5.50 -9.29
CA GLY A 50 -2.93 5.04 -9.14
C GLY A 50 -3.82 5.47 -10.31
N LEU A 51 -3.67 6.72 -10.76
CA LEU A 51 -4.38 7.24 -11.93
C LEU A 51 -4.04 6.46 -13.20
N ALA A 52 -2.76 6.15 -13.43
CA ALA A 52 -2.34 5.35 -14.58
C ALA A 52 -2.95 3.93 -14.54
N GLY A 53 -2.91 3.27 -13.38
CA GLY A 53 -3.52 1.94 -13.21
C GLY A 53 -5.03 1.93 -13.42
N ARG A 54 -5.76 2.95 -12.92
CA ARG A 54 -7.22 3.08 -13.14
C ARG A 54 -7.59 3.24 -14.63
N ASN A 55 -6.71 3.81 -15.44
CA ASN A 55 -6.94 4.05 -16.87
C ASN A 55 -6.33 2.96 -17.77
N ALA A 56 -5.82 1.87 -17.20
CA ALA A 56 -5.30 0.75 -17.97
C ALA A 56 -6.43 0.03 -18.74
N ALA A 57 -6.11 -0.52 -19.90
CA ALA A 57 -7.09 -1.22 -20.73
C ALA A 57 -7.54 -2.55 -20.11
N THR A 58 -6.66 -3.21 -19.35
CA THR A 58 -6.93 -4.47 -18.67
C THR A 58 -6.35 -4.48 -17.25
N VAL A 59 -6.81 -5.43 -16.43
CA VAL A 59 -6.26 -5.62 -15.07
C VAL A 59 -4.78 -6.02 -15.13
N ALA A 60 -4.40 -6.84 -16.10
CA ALA A 60 -3.00 -7.22 -16.32
C ALA A 60 -2.14 -5.98 -16.64
N ASP A 61 -2.62 -5.09 -17.50
CA ASP A 61 -1.94 -3.83 -17.81
C ASP A 61 -1.79 -2.93 -16.58
N ALA A 62 -2.81 -2.89 -15.71
CA ALA A 62 -2.75 -2.11 -14.47
C ALA A 62 -1.64 -2.61 -13.53
N PHE A 63 -1.48 -3.93 -13.37
CA PHE A 63 -0.40 -4.49 -12.56
C PHE A 63 0.98 -4.25 -13.16
N MET A 64 1.12 -4.35 -14.49
CA MET A 64 2.38 -4.01 -15.16
C MET A 64 2.76 -2.54 -14.94
N ILE A 65 1.77 -1.63 -14.94
CA ILE A 65 1.98 -0.21 -14.60
C ILE A 65 2.44 -0.08 -13.15
N PHE A 66 1.78 -0.73 -12.20
CA PHE A 66 2.16 -0.66 -10.79
C PHE A 66 3.57 -1.20 -10.57
N GLU A 67 3.89 -2.38 -11.07
CA GLU A 67 5.23 -2.96 -10.95
C GLU A 67 6.31 -2.05 -11.54
N LYS A 68 6.05 -1.46 -12.72
CA LYS A 68 7.00 -0.58 -13.40
C LYS A 68 7.21 0.77 -12.70
N PHE A 69 6.15 1.33 -12.09
CA PHE A 69 6.17 2.69 -11.56
C PHE A 69 6.07 2.78 -10.04
N MET A 70 6.09 1.65 -9.32
CA MET A 70 5.93 1.66 -7.85
C MET A 70 6.98 2.51 -7.15
N ALA A 71 8.22 2.45 -7.65
CA ALA A 71 9.35 3.22 -7.12
C ALA A 71 9.14 4.75 -7.22
N ALA A 72 8.30 5.23 -8.16
CA ALA A 72 7.97 6.65 -8.28
C ALA A 72 6.99 7.12 -7.19
N TYR A 73 6.15 6.21 -6.66
CA TYR A 73 5.31 6.47 -5.49
C TYR A 73 6.12 6.32 -4.20
N SER A 74 6.89 5.24 -4.06
CA SER A 74 7.80 5.06 -2.93
C SER A 74 8.94 4.11 -3.32
N PRO A 75 10.21 4.56 -3.30
CA PRO A 75 11.36 3.75 -3.70
C PRO A 75 11.64 2.58 -2.75
N SER A 76 11.11 2.63 -1.53
CA SER A 76 11.25 1.59 -0.51
C SER A 76 10.08 0.60 -0.50
N ILE A 77 9.22 0.61 -1.53
CA ILE A 77 8.10 -0.33 -1.66
C ILE A 77 8.25 -1.11 -2.96
N THR A 78 8.08 -2.43 -2.87
CA THR A 78 7.84 -3.27 -4.04
C THR A 78 6.45 -3.88 -3.96
N ALA A 79 5.79 -3.94 -5.13
CA ALA A 79 4.51 -4.59 -5.33
C ALA A 79 4.55 -5.25 -6.70
N ARG A 80 4.45 -6.58 -6.74
CA ARG A 80 4.57 -7.36 -7.99
C ARG A 80 3.64 -8.55 -8.01
N VAL A 81 3.30 -8.97 -9.22
CA VAL A 81 2.53 -10.21 -9.46
C VAL A 81 3.50 -11.26 -9.98
N THR A 82 3.73 -12.31 -9.21
CA THR A 82 4.63 -13.41 -9.56
C THR A 82 3.84 -14.66 -9.94
N PRO A 83 4.38 -15.53 -10.82
CA PRO A 83 3.78 -16.82 -11.11
C PRO A 83 3.64 -17.68 -9.84
N HIS A 84 2.56 -18.43 -9.75
CA HIS A 84 2.34 -19.43 -8.71
C HIS A 84 2.40 -20.84 -9.33
N LEU A 85 2.43 -21.88 -8.47
CA LEU A 85 2.40 -23.28 -8.92
C LEU A 85 1.14 -23.61 -9.74
N ASP A 86 0.04 -22.94 -9.40
CA ASP A 86 -1.19 -22.94 -10.18
C ASP A 86 -1.21 -21.68 -11.09
N PRO A 87 -1.17 -21.85 -12.43
CA PRO A 87 -1.20 -20.73 -13.37
C PRO A 87 -2.43 -19.83 -13.24
N GLU A 88 -3.54 -20.34 -12.70
CA GLU A 88 -4.78 -19.59 -12.51
C GLU A 88 -4.77 -18.73 -11.23
N LEU A 89 -3.75 -18.89 -10.37
CA LEU A 89 -3.67 -18.23 -9.06
C LEU A 89 -2.36 -17.44 -8.90
N PRO A 90 -2.12 -16.40 -9.73
CA PRO A 90 -0.91 -15.59 -9.61
C PRO A 90 -0.78 -14.99 -8.21
N ARG A 91 0.46 -14.93 -7.70
CA ARG A 91 0.75 -14.45 -6.36
C ARG A 91 1.02 -12.96 -6.38
N PHE A 92 0.35 -12.21 -5.53
CA PHE A 92 0.73 -10.83 -5.24
C PHE A 92 1.75 -10.80 -4.10
N GLU A 93 2.85 -10.08 -4.31
CA GLU A 93 3.91 -9.86 -3.31
C GLU A 93 4.03 -8.37 -3.02
N PHE A 94 4.07 -8.02 -1.74
CA PHE A 94 4.30 -6.66 -1.26
C PHE A 94 5.43 -6.69 -0.23
N GLU A 95 6.37 -5.76 -0.35
CA GLU A 95 7.52 -5.67 0.56
C GLU A 95 7.91 -4.23 0.83
N PHE A 96 8.29 -3.95 2.08
CA PHE A 96 9.03 -2.76 2.46
C PHE A 96 10.53 -3.04 2.42
N LEU A 97 11.23 -2.39 1.49
CA LEU A 97 12.68 -2.47 1.33
C LEU A 97 13.37 -1.51 2.33
N LEU A 98 13.30 -1.82 3.62
CA LEU A 98 13.88 -1.04 4.70
C LEU A 98 14.95 -1.86 5.43
N ASP A 99 16.13 -1.26 5.62
CA ASP A 99 17.24 -1.84 6.38
C ASP A 99 17.87 -0.79 7.32
N PRO A 100 17.81 -0.98 8.65
CA PRO A 100 17.07 -2.04 9.35
C PRO A 100 15.54 -1.85 9.20
N SER A 101 14.80 -2.96 9.24
CA SER A 101 13.34 -2.91 9.25
C SER A 101 12.83 -2.38 10.60
N PRO A 102 12.08 -1.26 10.65
CA PRO A 102 11.38 -0.85 11.86
C PRO A 102 10.19 -1.79 12.16
N PRO A 103 9.57 -1.70 13.35
CA PRO A 103 8.22 -2.20 13.57
C PRO A 103 7.27 -1.63 12.50
N GLN A 104 6.55 -2.50 11.81
CA GLN A 104 5.79 -2.13 10.62
C GLN A 104 4.55 -3.01 10.38
N ALA A 105 4.06 -3.69 11.41
CA ALA A 105 2.84 -4.50 11.33
C ALA A 105 1.64 -3.66 10.86
N GLN A 106 1.42 -2.48 11.43
CA GLN A 106 0.33 -1.57 11.04
C GLN A 106 0.50 -1.06 9.61
N ALA A 107 1.74 -0.77 9.18
CA ALA A 107 2.04 -0.34 7.82
C ALA A 107 1.78 -1.47 6.80
N ILE A 108 2.15 -2.72 7.13
CA ILE A 108 1.88 -3.89 6.30
C ILE A 108 0.37 -4.15 6.22
N GLU A 109 -0.34 -4.12 7.35
CA GLU A 109 -1.79 -4.29 7.38
C GLU A 109 -2.52 -3.23 6.57
N LEU A 110 -2.09 -1.96 6.67
CA LEU A 110 -2.59 -0.86 5.86
C LEU A 110 -2.38 -1.14 4.37
N SER A 111 -1.16 -1.50 3.98
CA SER A 111 -0.78 -1.74 2.59
C SER A 111 -1.53 -2.90 1.96
N LEU A 112 -1.70 -4.00 2.70
CA LEU A 112 -2.51 -5.15 2.27
C LEU A 112 -3.99 -4.80 2.19
N GLY A 113 -4.51 -4.00 3.13
CA GLY A 113 -5.90 -3.53 3.08
C GLY A 113 -6.18 -2.63 1.87
N VAL A 114 -5.26 -1.72 1.55
CA VAL A 114 -5.35 -0.88 0.35
C VAL A 114 -5.24 -1.74 -0.91
N THR A 115 -4.29 -2.68 -0.95
CA THR A 115 -4.16 -3.65 -2.06
C THR A 115 -5.46 -4.40 -2.27
N LEU A 116 -6.07 -4.97 -1.24
CA LEU A 116 -7.33 -5.69 -1.36
C LEU A 116 -8.45 -4.81 -1.94
N ARG A 117 -8.50 -3.52 -1.58
CA ARG A 117 -9.46 -2.57 -2.16
C ARG A 117 -9.18 -2.29 -3.63
N VAL A 118 -7.92 -2.17 -4.02
CA VAL A 118 -7.49 -2.05 -5.43
C VAL A 118 -7.87 -3.31 -6.22
N LEU A 119 -7.63 -4.49 -5.65
CA LEU A 119 -8.01 -5.77 -6.25
C LEU A 119 -9.53 -5.84 -6.48
N ARG A 120 -10.33 -5.45 -5.48
CA ARG A 120 -11.79 -5.40 -5.61
C ARG A 120 -12.28 -4.33 -6.59
N LEU A 121 -11.54 -3.24 -6.77
CA LEU A 121 -11.84 -2.24 -7.79
C LEU A 121 -11.68 -2.83 -9.20
N PHE A 122 -10.64 -3.64 -9.42
CA PHE A 122 -10.32 -4.20 -10.74
C PHE A 122 -11.03 -5.52 -11.05
N LEU A 123 -11.14 -6.41 -10.06
CA LEU A 123 -11.68 -7.77 -10.19
C LEU A 123 -13.14 -7.87 -9.72
N GLY A 124 -13.68 -6.79 -9.15
CA GLY A 124 -15.03 -6.72 -8.62
C GLY A 124 -15.12 -7.09 -7.13
N ALA A 125 -16.23 -6.71 -6.51
CA ALA A 125 -16.45 -6.85 -5.06
C ALA A 125 -16.53 -8.31 -4.57
N ALA A 126 -16.73 -9.28 -5.47
CA ALA A 126 -16.75 -10.70 -5.15
C ALA A 126 -15.35 -11.30 -4.95
N TYR A 127 -14.28 -10.58 -5.27
CA TYR A 127 -12.91 -11.00 -5.02
C TYR A 127 -12.63 -11.13 -3.51
N ARG A 128 -12.22 -12.33 -3.09
CA ARG A 128 -12.06 -12.75 -1.70
C ARG A 128 -10.60 -12.97 -1.35
#